data_AF-A0A8H7DWQ0-F1
#
_entry.id   AF-A0A8H7DWQ0-F1
#
_cell.length_a   1.000
_cell.length_b   1.000
_cell.length_c   1.000
_cell.angle_alpha   90.00
_cell.angle_beta   90.00
_cell.angle_gamma   90.00
#
_symmetry.space_group_name_H-M   'P 1'
#
loop_
_entity.id
_entity.type
_entity.pdbx_description
1 polymer ?
#
loop_
_entity_poly.entity_id
_entity_poly.type
_entity_poly.pdbx_seq_one_letter_code
_entity_poly.pdbx_strand_id
1 'polypeptide(L)'
;MTNWNSPDVIASNGVSFSRLVHAFVGLYIWEWFLFLDVDWMYVKIIKRYPLSPMMFYFMNRYCLLAALISVVIALNVESEINCQPLYAFMNASQYYRLNANLSAYEDFSYLVT
;
A
#
# COMPACT_ATOMS: atom_id res chain seq x y z
N MET A 1 25.46 -19.66 23.11
CA MET A 1 24.36 -19.33 22.16
C MET A 1 23.91 -17.91 22.44
N THR A 2 23.76 -17.09 21.42
CA THR A 2 23.27 -15.71 21.54
C THR A 2 21.86 -15.70 22.09
N ASN A 3 21.56 -14.83 23.05
CA ASN A 3 20.22 -14.71 23.62
C ASN A 3 19.36 -13.78 22.74
N TRP A 4 18.56 -14.39 21.85
CA TRP A 4 17.68 -13.69 20.91
C TRP A 4 16.52 -12.93 21.55
N ASN A 5 16.22 -13.19 22.83
CA ASN A 5 15.16 -12.52 23.58
C ASN A 5 15.70 -11.40 24.50
N SER A 6 17.00 -11.11 24.44
CA SER A 6 17.55 -9.98 25.19
C SER A 6 17.01 -8.65 24.61
N PRO A 7 16.66 -7.68 25.47
CA PRO A 7 16.08 -6.41 25.01
C PRO A 7 17.02 -5.65 24.07
N ASP A 8 18.33 -5.75 24.27
CA ASP A 8 19.34 -5.11 23.42
C ASP A 8 19.36 -5.66 21.99
N VAL A 9 19.23 -6.98 21.84
CA VAL A 9 19.19 -7.63 20.52
C VAL A 9 17.89 -7.27 19.80
N ILE A 10 16.75 -7.26 20.51
CA ILE A 10 15.45 -6.87 19.95
C ILE A 10 15.48 -5.41 19.46
N ALA A 11 16.05 -4.50 20.25
CA ALA A 11 16.19 -3.10 19.86
C ALA A 11 17.07 -2.94 18.60
N SER A 12 18.22 -3.62 18.55
CA SER A 12 19.12 -3.56 17.38
C SER A 12 18.47 -4.14 16.11
N ASN A 13 17.68 -5.21 16.26
CA ASN A 13 16.95 -5.83 15.19
C ASN A 13 15.81 -4.94 14.69
N GLY A 14 15.12 -4.24 15.59
CA GLY A 14 14.08 -3.27 15.24
C GLY A 14 14.60 -2.13 14.36
N VAL A 15 15.77 -1.58 14.69
CA VAL A 15 16.43 -0.54 13.87
C VAL A 15 16.82 -1.09 12.50
N SER A 16 17.36 -2.30 12.45
CA SER A 16 17.75 -2.97 11.20
C SER A 16 16.53 -3.23 10.30
N PHE A 17 15.42 -3.68 10.90
CA PHE A 17 14.15 -3.88 10.21
C PHE A 17 13.58 -2.58 9.66
N SER A 18 13.55 -1.51 10.45
CA SER A 18 13.08 -0.19 10.01
C SER A 18 13.85 0.31 8.78
N ARG A 19 15.18 0.17 8.77
CA ARG A 19 16.02 0.53 7.62
C ARG A 19 15.73 -0.31 6.38
N LEU A 20 15.51 -1.62 6.55
CA LEU A 20 15.14 -2.51 5.46
C LEU A 20 13.79 -2.12 4.84
N VAL A 21 12.79 -1.82 5.68
CA VAL A 21 11.48 -1.35 5.22
C VAL A 21 11.61 -0.06 4.41
N HIS A 22 12.40 0.90 4.88
CA HIS A 22 12.65 2.14 4.14
C HIS A 22 13.30 1.88 2.76
N ALA A 23 14.22 0.91 2.65
CA ALA A 23 14.82 0.55 1.38
C ALA A 23 13.79 -0.04 0.39
N PHE A 24 12.92 -0.94 0.85
CA PHE A 24 11.85 -1.49 0.02
C PHE A 24 10.81 -0.45 -0.38
N VAL A 25 10.45 0.46 0.53
CA VAL A 25 9.54 1.57 0.22
C VAL A 25 10.17 2.51 -0.81
N GLY A 26 11.46 2.83 -0.66
CA GLY A 26 12.20 3.62 -1.64
C GLY A 26 12.23 2.97 -3.03
N LEU A 27 12.46 1.66 -3.10
CA LEU A 27 12.40 0.89 -4.35
C LEU A 27 11.01 0.95 -4.98
N TYR A 28 9.96 0.76 -4.18
CA TYR A 28 8.59 0.85 -4.69
C TYR A 28 8.22 2.26 -5.18
N ILE A 29 8.65 3.31 -4.46
CA ILE A 29 8.46 4.70 -4.89
C ILE A 29 9.19 4.97 -6.21
N TRP A 30 10.41 4.47 -6.35
CA TRP A 30 11.17 4.57 -7.60
C TRP A 30 10.45 3.88 -8.76
N GLU A 31 9.97 2.65 -8.57
CA GLU A 31 9.14 1.96 -9.55
C GLU A 31 7.86 2.75 -9.85
N TRP A 32 7.21 3.33 -8.83
CA TRP A 32 6.02 4.15 -9.02
C TRP A 32 6.28 5.36 -9.92
N PHE A 33 7.41 6.06 -9.75
CA PHE A 33 7.80 7.17 -10.62
C PHE A 33 8.03 6.76 -12.08
N LEU A 34 8.63 5.59 -12.33
CA LEU A 34 8.90 5.13 -13.70
C LEU A 34 7.64 4.87 -14.54
N PHE A 35 6.54 4.52 -13.89
CA PHE A 35 5.27 4.28 -14.60
C PHE A 35 4.32 5.48 -14.57
N LEU A 36 4.71 6.61 -13.97
CA LEU A 36 3.86 7.79 -13.87
C LEU A 36 3.42 8.31 -15.26
N ASP A 37 4.32 8.20 -16.25
CA ASP A 37 4.03 8.58 -17.63
C ASP A 37 2.91 7.72 -18.24
N VAL A 38 2.91 6.42 -17.96
CA VAL A 38 1.89 5.46 -18.43
C VAL A 38 0.54 5.76 -17.77
N ASP A 39 0.54 5.98 -16.45
CA ASP A 39 -0.66 6.35 -15.70
C ASP A 39 -1.26 7.66 -16.25
N TRP A 40 -0.43 8.66 -16.54
CA TRP A 40 -0.87 9.95 -17.08
C TRP A 40 -1.42 9.84 -18.50
N MET A 41 -0.82 8.99 -19.35
CA MET A 41 -1.39 8.66 -20.66
C MET A 41 -2.75 7.98 -20.53
N TYR A 42 -2.90 7.05 -19.57
CA TYR A 42 -4.15 6.36 -19.33
C TYR A 42 -5.26 7.31 -18.85
N VAL A 43 -4.96 8.22 -17.92
CA VAL A 43 -5.92 9.23 -17.43
C VAL A 43 -6.44 10.12 -18.56
N LYS A 44 -5.61 10.45 -19.56
CA LYS A 44 -6.07 11.20 -20.74
C LYS A 44 -7.03 10.40 -21.63
N ILE A 45 -6.86 9.09 -21.70
CA ILE A 45 -7.66 8.19 -22.55
C ILE A 45 -8.97 7.77 -21.85
N ILE A 46 -8.97 7.72 -20.52
CA ILE A 46 -10.11 7.23 -19.70
C ILE A 46 -11.41 8.04 -19.89
N LYS A 47 -11.30 9.27 -20.40
CA LYS A 47 -12.45 10.16 -20.69
C LYS A 47 -13.48 9.54 -21.64
N ARG A 48 -13.11 8.47 -22.37
CA ARG A 48 -13.99 7.73 -23.29
C ARG A 48 -14.73 6.55 -22.61
N TYR A 49 -14.16 5.95 -21.56
CA TYR A 49 -14.71 4.76 -20.87
C TYR A 49 -14.38 4.80 -19.36
N PRO A 50 -15.27 5.37 -18.53
CA PRO A 50 -14.97 5.64 -17.12
C PRO A 50 -14.94 4.39 -16.20
N LEU A 51 -15.61 3.30 -16.56
CA LEU A 51 -15.67 2.05 -15.77
C LEU A 51 -14.90 0.89 -16.42
N SER A 52 -13.67 1.14 -16.86
CA SER A 52 -12.82 0.04 -17.34
C SER A 52 -12.23 -0.74 -16.14
N PRO A 53 -12.14 -2.08 -16.19
CA PRO A 53 -11.50 -2.89 -15.14
C PRO A 53 -10.05 -2.46 -14.83
N MET A 54 -9.41 -1.76 -15.76
CA MET A 54 -8.09 -1.17 -15.57
C MET A 54 -8.05 -0.08 -14.48
N MET A 55 -9.18 0.62 -14.22
CA MET A 55 -9.26 1.64 -13.16
C MET A 55 -9.02 1.03 -11.77
N PHE A 56 -9.50 -0.19 -11.53
CA PHE A 56 -9.25 -0.91 -10.27
C PHE A 56 -7.78 -1.26 -10.08
N TYR A 57 -7.09 -1.61 -11.16
CA TYR A 57 -5.65 -1.86 -11.13
C TYR A 57 -4.88 -0.61 -10.69
N PHE A 58 -5.19 0.55 -11.28
CA PHE A 58 -4.56 1.82 -10.89
C PHE A 58 -4.92 2.17 -9.44
N MET A 59 -6.19 2.11 -9.03
CA MET A 59 -6.61 2.39 -7.65
C MET A 59 -5.85 1.55 -6.62
N ASN A 60 -5.71 0.24 -6.87
CA ASN A 60 -4.95 -0.66 -6.00
C ASN A 60 -3.47 -0.22 -5.85
N ARG A 61 -2.86 0.31 -6.91
CA ARG A 61 -1.49 0.84 -6.87
C ARG A 61 -1.37 2.06 -5.95
N TYR A 62 -2.29 3.01 -6.05
CA TYR A 62 -2.30 4.19 -5.17
C TYR A 62 -2.63 3.83 -3.72
N CYS A 63 -3.53 2.86 -3.49
CA CYS A 63 -3.81 2.33 -2.15
C CYS A 63 -2.56 1.66 -1.54
N LEU A 64 -1.79 0.91 -2.32
CA LEU A 64 -0.56 0.27 -1.84
C LEU A 64 0.49 1.32 -1.45
N LEU A 65 0.64 2.39 -2.24
CA LEU A 65 1.53 3.49 -1.91
C LEU A 65 1.13 4.16 -0.57
N ALA A 66 -0.16 4.42 -0.37
CA ALA A 66 -0.67 4.97 0.90
C ALA A 66 -0.41 4.04 2.09
N ALA A 67 -0.59 2.72 1.90
CA ALA A 67 -0.31 1.72 2.94
C ALA A 67 1.19 1.71 3.33
N LEU A 68 2.09 1.77 2.35
CA LEU A 68 3.53 1.82 2.60
C LEU A 68 3.96 3.08 3.36
N ILE A 69 3.39 4.24 3.02
CA ILE A 69 3.63 5.49 3.77
C ILE A 69 3.17 5.35 5.22
N SER A 70 2.02 4.71 5.46
CA SER A 70 1.48 4.47 6.81
C SER A 70 2.44 3.64 7.66
N VAL A 71 3.01 2.58 7.07
CA VAL A 71 3.96 1.69 7.75
C VAL A 71 5.25 2.43 8.11
N VAL A 72 5.75 3.29 7.21
CA VAL A 72 6.94 4.12 7.49
C VAL A 72 6.67 5.07 8.66
N ILE A 73 5.51 5.73 8.69
CA ILE A 73 5.12 6.61 9.80
C ILE A 73 5.03 5.80 11.10
N ALA A 74 4.43 4.61 11.07
CA ALA A 74 4.31 3.74 12.24
C ALA A 74 5.67 3.33 12.83
N LEU A 75 6.69 3.15 11.98
CA LEU A 75 8.03 2.72 12.38
C LEU A 75 8.96 3.87 12.79
N ASN A 76 8.67 5.11 12.37
CA ASN A 76 9.50 6.28 12.65
C ASN A 76 9.04 7.07 13.88
N VAL A 77 7.87 6.75 14.42
CA VAL A 77 7.36 7.42 15.61
C VAL A 77 8.04 6.87 16.85
N GLU A 78 8.74 7.74 17.55
CA GLU A 78 9.33 7.48 18.87
C GLU A 78 8.58 8.16 20.03
N SER A 79 7.56 8.98 19.73
CA SER A 79 6.77 9.77 20.70
C SER A 79 5.30 9.36 20.77
N GLU A 80 4.58 9.72 21.84
CA GLU A 80 3.15 9.42 21.99
C GLU A 80 2.31 9.98 20.82
N ILE A 81 1.75 9.08 20.01
CA ILE A 81 0.67 9.38 19.07
C ILE A 81 -0.52 8.49 19.35
N ASN A 82 -1.70 8.99 19.02
CA ASN A 82 -2.91 8.19 18.97
C ASN A 82 -2.77 7.12 17.87
N CYS A 83 -2.63 5.85 18.28
CA CYS A 83 -2.56 4.71 17.36
C CYS A 83 -3.89 4.45 16.63
N GLN A 84 -5.03 4.91 17.19
CA GLN A 84 -6.36 4.72 16.63
C GLN A 84 -6.53 5.30 15.20
N PRO A 85 -6.21 6.57 14.91
CA PRO A 85 -6.29 7.12 13.55
C PRO A 85 -5.33 6.44 12.57
N LEU A 86 -4.13 6.07 13.02
CA LEU A 86 -3.15 5.38 12.19
C LEU A 86 -3.65 4.00 11.76
N TYR A 87 -4.23 3.24 12.70
CA TYR A 87 -4.81 1.93 12.43
C TYR A 87 -6.08 2.02 11.57
N ALA A 88 -6.91 3.05 11.80
CA ALA A 88 -8.07 3.33 10.96
C ALA A 88 -7.66 3.64 9.50
N PHE A 89 -6.58 4.41 9.31
CA PHE A 89 -6.05 4.71 7.98
C PHE A 89 -5.50 3.46 7.27
N MET A 90 -4.71 2.64 7.98
CA MET A 90 -4.25 1.35 7.45
C MET A 90 -5.41 0.47 6.99
N ASN A 91 -6.45 0.32 7.82
CA ASN A 91 -7.61 -0.50 7.48
C ASN A 91 -8.43 0.07 6.32
N ALA A 92 -8.63 1.40 6.27
CA ALA A 92 -9.37 2.05 5.18
C ALA A 92 -8.68 1.85 3.82
N SER A 93 -7.35 1.95 3.78
CA SER A 93 -6.57 1.73 2.56
C SER A 93 -6.72 0.31 1.98
N GLN A 94 -6.96 -0.69 2.83
CA GLN A 94 -7.19 -2.09 2.43
C GLN A 94 -8.66 -2.42 2.17
N TYR A 95 -9.60 -1.70 2.77
CA TYR A 95 -11.04 -1.93 2.63
C TYR A 95 -11.54 -1.73 1.19
N TYR A 96 -10.97 -0.78 0.45
CA TYR A 96 -11.24 -0.62 -0.99
C TYR A 96 -10.87 -1.86 -1.82
N ARG A 97 -9.90 -2.65 -1.36
CA ARG A 97 -9.44 -3.89 -2.02
C ARG A 97 -10.45 -5.03 -1.92
N LEU A 98 -11.19 -5.12 -0.82
CA LEU A 98 -12.23 -6.14 -0.62
C LEU A 98 -13.51 -5.79 -1.39
N ASN A 99 -13.95 -4.52 -1.36
CA ASN A 99 -15.12 -4.09 -2.12
C ASN A 99 -14.88 -4.13 -3.64
N ALA A 100 -13.67 -3.81 -4.12
CA ALA A 100 -13.32 -3.91 -5.54
C ALA A 100 -13.26 -5.37 -6.05
N ASN A 101 -12.84 -6.31 -5.19
CA ASN A 101 -12.87 -7.74 -5.52
C ASN A 101 -14.30 -8.28 -5.59
N LEU A 102 -15.21 -7.77 -4.76
CA LEU A 102 -16.65 -8.10 -4.82
C LEU A 102 -17.29 -7.57 -6.11
N SER A 103 -17.05 -6.32 -6.50
CA SER A 103 -17.59 -5.76 -7.75
C SER A 103 -17.02 -6.45 -9.01
N ALA A 104 -15.73 -6.83 -8.99
CA ALA A 104 -15.13 -7.59 -10.09
C ALA A 104 -15.69 -9.02 -10.21
N TYR A 105 -16.08 -9.64 -9.08
CA TYR A 105 -16.73 -10.94 -9.08
C TYR A 105 -18.15 -10.86 -9.65
N GLU A 106 -18.89 -9.79 -9.32
CA GLU A 106 -20.22 -9.53 -9.90
C GLU A 106 -20.14 -9.32 -11.43
N ASP A 107 -19.24 -8.46 -11.92
CA ASP A 107 -19.07 -8.21 -13.37
C ASP A 107 -18.65 -9.47 -14.15
N PHE A 108 -17.78 -10.32 -13.58
CA PHE A 108 -17.40 -11.60 -14.21
C PHE A 108 -18.57 -12.59 -14.25
N SER A 109 -19.43 -12.62 -13.21
CA SER A 109 -20.61 -13.48 -13.17
C SER A 109 -21.64 -13.13 -14.25
N TYR A 110 -21.84 -11.86 -14.58
CA TYR A 110 -22.76 -11.44 -15.65
C TYR A 110 -22.29 -11.77 -17.07
N LEU A 111 -21.00 -12.04 -17.28
CA LEU A 111 -20.43 -12.40 -18.59
C LEU A 111 -20.38 -13.93 -18.85
N VAL A 112 -20.67 -14.75 -17.85
CA VAL A 112 -20.62 -16.23 -17.93
C VAL A 112 -22.02 -16.88 -17.97
N THR A 113 -23.08 -16.06 -18.01
CA THR A 113 -24.48 -16.45 -18.30
C THR A 113 -24.93 -15.93 -19.65
#